data_AF-A0A7S0HQC9-F1
#
_entry.id   AF-A0A7S0HQC9-F1
#
_cell.length_a   1.000
_cell.length_b   1.000
_cell.length_c   1.000
_cell.angle_alpha   90.00
_cell.angle_beta   90.00
_cell.angle_gamma   90.00
#
_symmetry.space_group_name_H-M   'P 1'
#
loop_
_entity.id
_entity.type
_entity.pdbx_description
1 polymer ?
#
loop_
_entity_poly.entity_id
_entity_poly.type
_entity_poly.pdbx_seq_one_letter_code
_entity_poly.pdbx_strand_id
1 'polypeptide(L)'
;FSVWRKAAKVYRMAIALKPDNPVSYFNLGNVINQSGHHAEAAPRFLEAKEREPVGSEDWAKATAAAFDLLKLDVCAEVAKPEWWNDEELKALSARVVRAAP
;
A
#
# COMPACT_ATOMS: atom_id res chain seq x y z
N PHE A 1 23.38 6.42 -12.18
CA PHE A 1 22.54 5.43 -11.44
C PHE A 1 21.76 6.17 -10.36
N SER A 2 20.41 6.18 -10.39
CA SER A 2 19.60 6.95 -9.42
C SER A 2 19.60 6.30 -8.02
N VAL A 3 19.57 7.12 -6.97
CA VAL A 3 19.52 6.70 -5.55
C VAL A 3 18.40 5.70 -5.28
N TRP A 4 17.26 5.89 -5.93
CA TRP A 4 16.07 5.05 -5.80
C TRP A 4 16.28 3.61 -6.25
N ARG A 5 17.01 3.39 -7.36
CA ARG A 5 17.30 2.03 -7.84
C ARG A 5 18.18 1.25 -6.85
N LYS A 6 19.13 1.92 -6.19
CA LYS A 6 19.97 1.30 -5.16
C LYS A 6 19.13 0.96 -3.93
N ALA A 7 18.28 1.89 -3.46
CA ALA A 7 17.42 1.67 -2.31
C ALA A 7 16.41 0.53 -2.56
N ALA A 8 15.78 0.47 -3.74
CA ALA A 8 14.86 -0.60 -4.10
C ALA A 8 15.56 -1.98 -4.09
N LYS A 9 16.81 -2.06 -4.56
CA LYS A 9 17.60 -3.30 -4.50
C LYS A 9 17.83 -3.73 -3.06
N VAL A 10 18.18 -2.81 -2.16
CA VAL A 10 18.40 -3.10 -0.74
C VAL A 10 17.13 -3.64 -0.08
N TYR A 11 15.98 -3.00 -0.28
CA TYR A 11 14.73 -3.48 0.31
C TYR A 11 14.25 -4.81 -0.27
N ARG A 12 14.48 -5.08 -1.56
CA ARG A 12 14.24 -6.42 -2.14
C ARG A 12 15.12 -7.49 -1.49
N MET A 13 16.37 -7.18 -1.18
CA MET A 13 17.24 -8.10 -0.41
C MET A 13 16.75 -8.28 1.03
N ALA A 14 16.30 -7.21 1.68
CA ALA A 14 15.73 -7.29 3.04
C ALA A 14 14.48 -8.19 3.08
N ILE A 15 13.60 -8.07 2.07
CA ILE A 15 12.44 -8.96 1.88
C ILE A 15 12.88 -10.42 1.71
N ALA A 16 13.91 -10.68 0.90
CA ALA A 16 14.42 -12.04 0.71
C ALA A 16 14.99 -12.66 1.99
N LEU A 17 15.56 -11.84 2.89
CA LEU A 17 16.11 -12.29 4.17
C LEU A 17 15.04 -12.43 5.27
N LYS A 18 14.02 -11.57 5.26
CA LYS A 18 12.93 -11.55 6.25
C LYS A 18 11.60 -11.27 5.55
N PRO A 19 10.97 -12.29 4.93
CA PRO A 19 9.78 -12.12 4.11
C PRO A 19 8.55 -11.69 4.92
N ASP A 20 8.56 -11.89 6.24
CA ASP A 20 7.45 -11.53 7.12
C ASP A 20 7.61 -10.12 7.73
N ASN A 21 8.71 -9.41 7.44
CA ASN A 21 8.93 -8.06 7.99
C ASN A 21 8.18 -6.98 7.17
N PRO A 22 7.07 -6.41 7.67
CA PRO A 22 6.24 -5.46 6.92
C PRO A 22 7.01 -4.18 6.53
N VAL A 23 7.96 -3.74 7.35
CA VAL A 23 8.74 -2.51 7.16
C VAL A 23 9.50 -2.51 5.82
N SER A 24 9.97 -3.68 5.37
CA SER A 24 10.74 -3.77 4.11
C SER A 24 9.85 -3.56 2.88
N TYR A 25 8.60 -4.03 2.91
CA TYR A 25 7.62 -3.82 1.85
C TYR A 25 7.16 -2.37 1.83
N PHE A 26 6.84 -1.80 2.99
CA PHE A 26 6.43 -0.39 3.09
C PHE A 26 7.52 0.55 2.55
N ASN A 27 8.77 0.32 2.93
CA ASN A 27 9.89 1.14 2.46
C ASN A 27 10.21 0.92 0.97
N LEU A 28 10.05 -0.30 0.45
CA LEU A 28 10.15 -0.54 -0.98
C LEU A 28 9.05 0.22 -1.74
N GLY A 29 7.81 0.21 -1.24
CA GLY A 29 6.70 1.00 -1.75
C GLY A 29 7.05 2.50 -1.79
N ASN A 30 7.58 3.05 -0.69
CA ASN A 30 7.99 4.46 -0.62
C ASN A 30 9.05 4.82 -1.68
N VAL A 31 10.09 4.00 -1.83
CA VAL A 31 11.16 4.25 -2.81
C VAL A 31 10.64 4.23 -4.24
N ILE A 32 9.77 3.26 -4.56
CA ILE A 32 9.16 3.11 -5.89
C ILE A 32 8.20 4.28 -6.16
N ASN A 33 7.41 4.66 -5.15
CA ASN A 33 6.47 5.78 -5.22
C ASN A 33 7.20 7.11 -5.46
N GLN A 34 8.28 7.38 -4.72
CA GLN A 34 9.12 8.57 -4.91
C GLN A 34 9.84 8.58 -6.27
N SER A 35 9.94 7.42 -6.93
CA SER A 35 10.44 7.31 -8.30
C SER A 35 9.36 7.52 -9.36
N GLY A 36 8.11 7.82 -8.98
CA GLY A 36 6.97 8.01 -9.90
C GLY A 36 6.32 6.71 -10.39
N HIS A 37 6.73 5.54 -9.89
CA HIS A 37 6.23 4.24 -10.38
C HIS A 37 5.04 3.77 -9.53
N HIS A 38 3.97 4.56 -9.49
CA HIS A 38 2.84 4.35 -8.58
C HIS A 38 2.19 2.95 -8.69
N ALA A 39 2.05 2.42 -9.91
CA ALA A 39 1.49 1.10 -10.15
C ALA A 39 2.33 -0.05 -9.56
N GLU A 40 3.66 0.10 -9.50
CA GLU A 40 4.54 -0.89 -8.85
C GLU A 40 4.57 -0.69 -7.32
N ALA A 41 4.33 0.53 -6.84
CA ALA A 41 4.37 0.85 -5.40
C ALA A 41 3.13 0.37 -4.65
N ALA A 42 1.94 0.53 -5.23
CA ALA A 42 0.67 0.12 -4.62
C ALA A 42 0.67 -1.33 -4.07
N PRO A 43 1.08 -2.36 -4.83
CA PRO A 43 1.11 -3.72 -4.30
C PRO A 43 2.09 -3.89 -3.14
N ARG A 44 3.19 -3.13 -3.07
CA ARG A 44 4.14 -3.20 -1.95
C ARG A 44 3.52 -2.72 -0.63
N PHE A 45 2.67 -1.70 -0.70
CA PHE A 45 1.93 -1.24 0.48
C PHE A 45 0.83 -2.23 0.89
N LEU A 46 0.18 -2.91 -0.08
CA LEU A 46 -0.73 -4.02 0.22
C LEU A 46 0.00 -5.19 0.88
N GLU A 47 1.20 -5.56 0.40
CA GLU A 47 2.00 -6.60 1.05
C GLU A 47 2.42 -6.20 2.47
N ALA A 48 2.73 -4.91 2.70
CA ALA A 48 3.02 -4.40 4.03
C ALA A 48 1.82 -4.54 4.97
N LYS A 49 0.61 -4.12 4.53
CA LYS A 49 -0.61 -4.19 5.37
C LYS A 49 -0.92 -5.64 5.77
N GLU A 50 -0.67 -6.61 4.90
CA GLU A 50 -0.97 -8.03 5.16
C GLU A 50 -0.09 -8.66 6.23
N ARG A 51 1.06 -8.04 6.52
CA ARG A 51 2.03 -8.48 7.52
C ARG A 51 1.95 -7.69 8.82
N GLU A 52 1.07 -6.70 8.88
CA GLU A 52 0.82 -5.92 10.09
C GLU A 52 -0.42 -6.42 10.83
N PRO A 53 -0.45 -6.34 12.17
CA PRO A 53 -1.68 -6.59 12.92
C PRO A 53 -2.80 -5.63 12.49
N VAL A 54 -3.96 -6.18 12.15
CA VAL A 54 -5.13 -5.37 11.74
C VAL A 54 -5.47 -4.36 12.84
N GLY A 55 -5.62 -3.09 12.44
CA GLY A 55 -5.90 -1.98 13.34
C GLY A 55 -4.67 -1.35 14.00
N SER A 56 -3.46 -1.87 13.77
CA SER A 56 -2.23 -1.18 14.19
C SER A 56 -2.04 0.13 13.41
N GLU A 57 -1.23 1.03 13.96
CA GLU A 57 -0.89 2.29 13.29
C GLU A 57 -0.20 2.03 11.93
N ASP A 58 0.70 1.05 11.86
CA ASP A 58 1.44 0.72 10.65
C ASP A 58 0.56 0.00 9.62
N TRP A 59 -0.40 -0.82 10.06
CA TRP A 59 -1.45 -1.36 9.21
C TRP A 59 -2.28 -0.23 8.57
N ALA A 60 -2.67 0.77 9.36
CA ALA A 60 -3.46 1.91 8.87
C ALA A 60 -2.66 2.77 7.88
N LYS A 61 -1.37 3.03 8.15
CA LYS A 61 -0.46 3.75 7.25
C LYS A 61 -0.29 3.01 5.92
N ALA A 62 0.00 1.72 5.95
CA ALA A 62 0.20 0.91 4.76
C ALA A 62 -1.10 0.84 3.93
N THR A 63 -2.23 0.67 4.60
CA THR A 63 -3.55 0.69 3.97
C THR A 63 -3.80 2.03 3.28
N ALA A 64 -3.66 3.16 3.99
CA ALA A 64 -3.86 4.49 3.43
C ALA A 64 -2.95 4.75 2.20
N ALA A 65 -1.65 4.44 2.31
CA ALA A 65 -0.71 4.59 1.21
C ALA A 65 -1.09 3.78 -0.02
N ALA A 66 -1.53 2.52 0.16
CA ALA A 66 -2.02 1.70 -0.94
C ALA A 66 -3.27 2.32 -1.59
N PHE A 67 -4.24 2.73 -0.77
CA PHE A 67 -5.48 3.34 -1.24
C PHE A 67 -5.25 4.60 -2.07
N ASP A 68 -4.36 5.48 -1.61
CA ASP A 68 -4.09 6.73 -2.32
C ASP A 68 -3.50 6.49 -3.72
N LEU A 69 -2.66 5.45 -3.86
CA LEU A 69 -2.13 5.08 -5.17
C LEU A 69 -3.15 4.33 -6.04
N LEU A 70 -3.96 3.44 -5.47
CA LEU A 70 -4.94 2.65 -6.21
C LEU A 70 -6.08 3.48 -6.82
N LYS A 71 -6.30 4.71 -6.33
CA LYS A 71 -7.23 5.70 -6.92
C LYS A 71 -6.71 6.32 -8.22
N LEU A 72 -5.42 6.23 -8.50
CA LEU A 72 -4.82 6.83 -9.70
C LEU A 72 -5.12 5.99 -10.94
N ASP A 73 -5.36 6.65 -12.08
CA ASP A 73 -5.62 5.96 -13.37
C ASP A 73 -4.48 5.02 -13.78
N VAL A 74 -3.23 5.38 -13.46
CA VAL A 74 -2.05 4.54 -13.72
C VAL A 74 -2.11 3.20 -12.97
N CYS A 75 -2.92 3.09 -11.93
CA CYS A 75 -3.14 1.88 -11.13
C CYS A 75 -4.44 1.15 -11.51
N ALA A 76 -5.08 1.48 -12.64
CA ALA A 76 -6.33 0.85 -13.07
C ALA A 76 -6.23 -0.69 -13.12
N GLU A 77 -5.11 -1.21 -13.65
CA GLU A 77 -4.83 -2.64 -13.79
C GLU A 77 -4.21 -3.30 -12.53
N VAL A 78 -3.90 -2.51 -11.50
CA VAL A 78 -3.39 -3.08 -10.25
C VAL A 78 -4.54 -3.80 -9.54
N ALA A 79 -4.27 -5.04 -9.13
CA ALA A 79 -5.21 -5.83 -8.35
C ALA A 79 -5.60 -5.06 -7.08
N LYS A 80 -6.90 -4.86 -6.90
CA LYS A 80 -7.46 -4.16 -5.75
C LYS A 80 -7.97 -5.17 -4.74
N PRO A 81 -7.95 -4.85 -3.43
CA PRO A 81 -8.56 -5.71 -2.42
C PRO A 81 -10.01 -6.05 -2.78
N GLU A 82 -10.50 -7.22 -2.38
CA GLU A 82 -11.85 -7.69 -2.73
C GLU A 82 -12.94 -6.68 -2.36
N TRP A 83 -12.79 -6.03 -1.21
CA TRP A 83 -13.73 -5.02 -0.73
C TRP A 83 -13.66 -3.67 -1.48
N TRP A 84 -12.71 -3.45 -2.39
CA TRP A 84 -12.53 -2.16 -3.08
C TRP A 84 -13.76 -1.74 -3.89
N ASN A 85 -14.44 -2.71 -4.50
CA ASN A 85 -15.68 -2.50 -5.25
C ASN A 85 -16.91 -2.96 -4.47
N ASP A 86 -16.79 -3.21 -3.17
CA ASP A 86 -17.92 -3.55 -2.33
C ASP A 86 -18.80 -2.32 -2.14
N GLU A 87 -19.91 -2.28 -2.87
CA GLU A 87 -20.87 -1.18 -2.85
C GLU A 87 -21.59 -1.06 -1.49
N GLU A 88 -21.76 -2.17 -0.76
CA GLU A 88 -22.33 -2.12 0.58
C GLU A 88 -21.36 -1.47 1.57
N LEU A 89 -20.08 -1.83 1.50
CA LEU A 89 -19.04 -1.23 2.34
C LEU A 89 -18.86 0.26 2.03
N LYS A 90 -18.89 0.65 0.75
CA LYS A 90 -18.87 2.07 0.34
C LYS A 90 -20.08 2.83 0.90
N ALA A 91 -21.28 2.26 0.76
CA ALA A 91 -22.50 2.88 1.28
C ALA A 91 -22.47 3.02 2.81
N LEU A 92 -21.96 2.00 3.52
CA LEU A 92 -21.80 2.02 4.97
C LEU A 92 -20.77 3.06 5.41
N SER A 93 -19.60 3.11 4.77
CA SER A 93 -18.56 4.10 5.06
C SER A 93 -19.06 5.53 4.85
N ALA A 94 -19.75 5.80 3.73
CA ALA A 94 -20.34 7.10 3.46
C ALA A 94 -21.42 7.50 4.48
N ARG A 95 -22.16 6.54 5.05
CA ARG A 95 -23.11 6.81 6.14
C ARG A 95 -22.40 7.18 7.43
N VAL A 96 -21.35 6.45 7.81
CA VAL A 96 -20.55 6.74 9.01
C VAL A 96 -19.90 8.12 8.93
N VAL A 97 -19.27 8.45 7.80
CA VAL A 97 -18.65 9.77 7.59
C VAL A 97 -19.67 10.91 7.68
N ARG A 98 -20.88 10.72 7.14
CA ARG A 98 -21.95 11.74 7.23
C ARG A 98 -22.56 11.89 8.63
N ALA A 99 -22.46 10.85 9.47
CA ALA A 99 -22.97 10.83 10.83
C ALA A 99 -21.92 11.25 11.87
N ALA A 100 -20.66 11.42 11.47
CA ALA A 100 -19.62 11.96 12.33
C ALA A 100 -19.89 13.46 12.60
N PRO A 101 -19.87 13.91 13.87
CA PRO A 101 -20.14 15.30 14.25
C PRO A 101 -19.04 16.28 13.81
#